data_AF-A0A2S7SZ59-F1
#
_entry.id   AF-A0A2S7SZ59-F1
#
_cell.length_a   1.000
_cell.length_b   1.000
_cell.length_c   1.000
_cell.angle_alpha   90.00
_cell.angle_beta   90.00
_cell.angle_gamma   90.00
#
_symmetry.space_group_name_H-M   'P 1'
#
loop_
_entity.id
_entity.type
_entity.pdbx_description
1 polymer ?
#
loop_
_entity_poly.entity_id
_entity_poly.type
_entity_poly.pdbx_seq_one_letter_code
_entity_poly.pdbx_strand_id
1 'polypeptide(L)'
;MEDNNPTTITYFSDSLVKDIEVPLRFTFPFNYEPHPLTKIAATALQGYLETQTDLEHNFGLTQDREGQAIGKMFGVLVVKDKDGALGYLSAFSGKLGGSNHHPEFVPPVFDMLVENSFFLKQIEVINAINRQIKEIEAGDNYQVLKHDLERSQALSTLEIVDFKQQLKINKGNRKKRREEQGIVLSDDDRSAFEANLIKQSLYDKHRLNVLLNKWELVLGEKITGIEHFEVQLTTLKSGRKRKSAALQTQLFEHYEFLNKYGDKKNLQSIFNDTTEGKPPAAAGECATPKLLQHAFLNGYEPIAMAEFWWGISPGSEVRKHKQFYPACTEKCKPILKHMLEGMTLDEDPLVKNQ
;
A
#
# COMPACT_ATOMS: atom_id res chain seq x y z
N MET A 1 13.58 20.13 26.52
CA MET A 1 15.03 20.38 26.37
C MET A 1 15.29 20.38 24.89
N GLU A 2 15.96 21.43 24.45
CA GLU A 2 16.10 21.86 23.06
C GLU A 2 16.79 20.79 22.20
N ASP A 3 16.11 20.31 21.17
CA ASP A 3 16.75 19.73 19.98
C ASP A 3 16.47 20.67 18.80
N ASN A 4 16.92 21.91 18.95
CA ASN A 4 17.19 22.77 17.80
C ASN A 4 18.51 22.25 17.22
N ASN A 5 18.45 21.25 16.34
CA ASN A 5 19.46 21.10 15.32
C ASN A 5 19.01 21.99 14.16
N PRO A 6 19.51 23.24 14.06
CA PRO A 6 19.21 24.05 12.89
C PRO A 6 19.90 23.37 11.72
N THR A 7 19.16 22.57 10.94
CA THR A 7 19.60 22.32 9.56
C THR A 7 19.79 23.68 8.94
N THR A 8 21.05 23.97 8.63
CA THR A 8 21.48 25.31 8.28
C THR A 8 21.37 25.41 6.76
N ILE A 9 20.83 26.52 6.25
CA ILE A 9 20.89 26.83 4.83
C ILE A 9 22.33 26.61 4.34
N THR A 10 22.49 25.87 3.25
CA THR A 10 23.77 25.79 2.56
C THR A 10 23.88 26.98 1.60
N TYR A 11 24.71 27.96 1.95
CA TYR A 11 24.87 29.17 1.17
C TYR A 11 25.66 28.94 -0.12
N PHE A 12 25.26 29.63 -1.19
CA PHE A 12 26.05 29.66 -2.41
C PHE A 12 27.25 30.60 -2.22
N SER A 13 28.40 30.24 -2.80
CA SER A 13 29.49 31.22 -2.97
C SER A 13 29.12 32.22 -4.07
N ASP A 14 29.29 33.51 -3.84
CA ASP A 14 28.96 34.57 -4.80
C ASP A 14 29.53 34.32 -6.20
N SER A 15 30.77 33.84 -6.31
CA SER A 15 31.42 33.54 -7.59
C SER A 15 30.73 32.46 -8.41
N LEU A 16 30.03 31.52 -7.75
CA LEU A 16 29.37 30.38 -8.39
C LEU A 16 28.03 30.77 -9.02
N VAL A 17 27.36 31.80 -8.47
CA VAL A 17 26.01 32.22 -8.88
C VAL A 17 25.96 33.62 -9.48
N LYS A 18 27.11 34.31 -9.59
CA LYS A 18 27.23 35.69 -10.06
C LYS A 18 26.51 35.98 -11.39
N ASP A 19 26.62 35.05 -12.34
CA ASP A 19 26.09 35.21 -13.70
C ASP A 19 24.71 34.54 -13.90
N ILE A 20 24.07 34.11 -12.81
CA ILE A 20 22.78 33.44 -12.83
C ILE A 20 21.72 34.40 -12.31
N GLU A 21 20.76 34.77 -13.17
CA GLU A 21 19.63 35.59 -12.75
C GLU A 21 18.76 34.85 -11.73
N VAL A 22 18.37 35.56 -10.68
CA VAL A 22 17.42 35.06 -9.69
C VAL A 22 16.02 35.18 -10.28
N PRO A 23 15.22 34.10 -10.32
CA PRO A 23 13.90 34.15 -10.91
C PRO A 23 12.97 35.07 -10.11
N LEU A 24 12.15 35.85 -10.82
CA LEU A 24 11.16 36.76 -10.22
C LEU A 24 9.88 36.02 -9.76
N ARG A 25 9.68 34.80 -10.24
CA ARG A 25 8.53 33.94 -9.92
C ARG A 25 9.05 32.60 -9.43
N PHE A 26 8.31 31.97 -8.52
CA PHE A 26 8.65 30.66 -8.01
C PHE A 26 8.31 29.57 -9.04
N THR A 27 9.12 28.52 -9.08
CA THR A 27 8.95 27.40 -10.02
C THR A 27 7.55 26.78 -9.94
N PHE A 28 6.91 26.57 -11.10
CA PHE A 28 5.65 25.81 -11.17
C PHE A 28 5.92 24.32 -10.89
N PRO A 29 5.39 23.73 -9.81
CA PRO A 29 5.93 22.47 -9.29
C PRO A 29 5.52 21.20 -10.06
N PHE A 30 4.51 21.29 -10.93
CA PHE A 30 3.92 20.10 -11.57
C PHE A 30 4.39 19.87 -13.01
N ASN A 31 5.07 20.84 -13.61
CA ASN A 31 5.69 20.72 -14.92
C ASN A 31 6.71 21.85 -15.12
N TYR A 32 8.01 21.55 -15.06
CA TYR A 32 9.05 22.57 -15.13
C TYR A 32 10.36 21.99 -15.64
N GLU A 33 11.23 22.88 -16.13
CA GLU A 33 12.65 22.60 -16.25
C GLU A 33 13.39 23.17 -15.01
N PRO A 34 14.29 22.40 -14.38
CA PRO A 34 15.02 22.91 -13.21
C PRO A 34 15.83 24.15 -13.53
N HIS A 35 15.65 25.19 -12.70
CA HIS A 35 16.43 26.43 -12.76
C HIS A 35 17.94 26.17 -12.60
N PRO A 36 18.85 26.95 -13.22
CA PRO A 36 20.29 26.77 -13.04
C PRO A 36 20.76 26.72 -11.57
N LEU A 37 20.20 27.57 -10.70
CA LEU A 37 20.48 27.55 -9.26
C LEU A 37 20.12 26.20 -8.60
N THR A 38 18.98 25.60 -8.97
CA THR A 38 18.56 24.31 -8.40
C THR A 38 19.37 23.16 -8.96
N LYS A 39 19.86 23.25 -10.21
CA LYS A 39 20.83 22.28 -10.77
C LYS A 39 22.16 22.30 -10.02
N ILE A 40 22.66 23.48 -9.65
CA ILE A 40 23.88 23.61 -8.83
C ILE A 40 23.66 22.98 -7.44
N ALA A 41 22.58 23.34 -6.75
CA ALA A 41 22.22 22.76 -5.45
C ALA A 41 22.06 21.23 -5.53
N ALA A 42 21.35 20.73 -6.55
CA ALA A 42 21.18 19.31 -6.76
C ALA A 42 22.52 18.61 -7.01
N THR A 43 23.42 19.21 -7.80
CA THR A 43 24.77 18.64 -8.04
C THR A 43 25.57 18.54 -6.75
N ALA A 44 25.52 19.56 -5.89
CA ALA A 44 26.16 19.54 -4.58
C ALA A 44 25.58 18.42 -3.69
N LEU A 45 24.26 18.30 -3.61
CA LEU A 45 23.60 17.23 -2.86
C LEU A 45 23.93 15.84 -3.43
N GLN A 46 23.99 15.68 -4.75
CA GLN A 46 24.42 14.43 -5.38
C GLN A 46 25.86 14.08 -5.02
N GLY A 47 26.76 15.06 -4.99
CA GLY A 47 28.15 14.87 -4.54
C GLY A 47 28.23 14.44 -3.07
N TYR A 48 27.42 15.04 -2.19
CA TYR A 48 27.26 14.56 -0.82
C TYR A 48 26.80 13.10 -0.80
N LEU A 49 25.71 12.75 -1.50
CA LEU A 49 25.17 11.38 -1.53
C LEU A 49 26.17 10.32 -2.06
N GLU A 50 27.13 10.70 -2.90
CA GLU A 50 28.20 9.84 -3.43
C GLU A 50 29.33 9.61 -2.43
N THR A 51 29.63 10.59 -1.58
CA THR A 51 30.85 10.63 -0.76
C THR A 51 30.59 10.47 0.74
N GLN A 52 29.36 10.71 1.18
CA GLN A 52 28.93 10.60 2.55
C GLN A 52 29.16 9.19 3.11
N THR A 53 29.41 9.13 4.42
CA THR A 53 29.58 7.87 5.18
C THR A 53 28.69 7.78 6.40
N ASP A 54 27.90 8.82 6.67
CA ASP A 54 26.99 8.97 7.81
C ASP A 54 25.59 8.39 7.56
N LEU A 55 25.27 7.99 6.31
CA LEU A 55 23.98 7.44 5.92
C LEU A 55 24.09 5.98 5.43
N GLU A 56 23.51 5.07 6.21
CA GLU A 56 23.35 3.67 5.83
C GLU A 56 22.04 3.46 5.07
N HIS A 57 22.10 3.44 3.74
CA HIS A 57 20.95 3.10 2.89
C HIS A 57 21.41 2.38 1.61
N ASN A 58 20.73 1.28 1.24
CA ASN A 58 21.02 0.56 0.01
C ASN A 58 20.24 1.17 -1.17
N PHE A 59 20.87 2.09 -1.92
CA PHE A 59 20.26 2.69 -3.13
C PHE A 59 20.32 1.76 -4.37
N GLY A 60 20.93 0.58 -4.28
CA GLY A 60 21.11 -0.33 -5.41
C GLY A 60 22.12 0.13 -6.48
N LEU A 61 22.98 1.09 -6.14
CA LEU A 61 24.01 1.61 -7.05
C LEU A 61 25.31 0.78 -7.04
N THR A 62 25.47 -0.09 -6.05
CA THR A 62 26.63 -0.98 -5.87
C THR A 62 26.13 -2.41 -5.66
N GLN A 63 26.89 -3.41 -6.13
CA GLN A 63 26.45 -4.81 -6.14
C GLN A 63 26.59 -5.51 -4.77
N ASP A 64 27.37 -4.93 -3.84
CA ASP A 64 27.81 -5.62 -2.61
C ASP A 64 27.20 -5.06 -1.32
N ARG A 65 26.01 -4.42 -1.39
CA ARG A 65 25.29 -4.01 -0.17
C ARG A 65 24.22 -5.03 0.19
N GLU A 66 24.29 -5.54 1.42
CA GLU A 66 23.23 -6.35 2.01
C GLU A 66 21.93 -5.54 2.18
N GLY A 67 20.81 -6.25 2.27
CA GLY A 67 19.47 -5.66 2.42
C GLY A 67 18.79 -5.30 1.10
N GLN A 68 17.53 -4.86 1.21
CA GLN A 68 16.70 -4.55 0.04
C GLN A 68 17.15 -3.24 -0.60
N ALA A 69 17.61 -3.30 -1.86
CA ALA A 69 17.94 -2.12 -2.65
C ALA A 69 16.67 -1.32 -3.01
N ILE A 70 16.64 -0.03 -2.68
CA ILE A 70 15.51 0.87 -2.93
C ILE A 70 16.02 2.29 -3.20
N GLY A 71 15.70 2.86 -4.37
CA GLY A 71 15.95 4.26 -4.68
C GLY A 71 15.01 5.24 -3.96
N LYS A 72 15.29 6.53 -4.06
CA LYS A 72 14.58 7.56 -3.30
C LYS A 72 14.48 8.89 -4.02
N MET A 73 13.43 9.65 -3.72
CA MET A 73 13.29 11.03 -4.19
C MET A 73 13.99 11.99 -3.23
N PHE A 74 14.84 12.84 -3.78
CA PHE A 74 15.48 13.95 -3.09
C PHE A 74 15.01 15.27 -3.69
N GLY A 75 15.03 16.33 -2.91
CA GLY A 75 14.64 17.67 -3.34
C GLY A 75 15.58 18.73 -2.81
N VAL A 76 15.73 19.80 -3.58
CA VAL A 76 16.42 21.02 -3.18
C VAL A 76 15.49 22.21 -3.34
N LEU A 77 15.57 23.16 -2.42
CA LEU A 77 14.85 24.43 -2.47
C LEU A 77 15.85 25.58 -2.31
N VAL A 78 16.02 26.36 -3.36
CA VAL A 78 16.77 27.61 -3.31
C VAL A 78 15.93 28.62 -2.54
N VAL A 79 16.56 29.28 -1.57
CA VAL A 79 15.91 30.27 -0.70
C VAL A 79 16.77 31.53 -0.59
N LYS A 80 16.14 32.65 -0.26
CA LYS A 80 16.81 33.78 0.37
C LYS A 80 16.52 33.79 1.85
N ASP A 81 17.55 34.03 2.65
CA ASP A 81 17.36 34.29 4.07
C ASP A 81 16.87 35.72 4.33
N LYS A 82 16.79 36.10 5.61
CA LYS A 82 16.30 37.42 6.06
C LYS A 82 17.23 38.57 5.69
N ASP A 83 18.51 38.26 5.46
CA ASP A 83 19.53 39.23 5.04
C ASP A 83 19.64 39.32 3.51
N GLY A 84 18.84 38.52 2.79
CA GLY A 84 18.79 38.46 1.33
C GLY A 84 19.85 37.56 0.71
N ALA A 85 20.63 36.83 1.51
CA ALA A 85 21.66 35.93 1.03
C ALA A 85 21.03 34.66 0.42
N LEU A 86 21.58 34.22 -0.72
CA LEU A 86 21.09 33.04 -1.43
C LEU A 86 21.74 31.76 -0.90
N GLY A 87 20.91 30.77 -0.65
CA GLY A 87 21.35 29.41 -0.35
C GLY A 87 20.31 28.37 -0.74
N TYR A 88 20.47 27.15 -0.26
CA TYR A 88 19.51 26.08 -0.50
C TYR A 88 19.31 25.19 0.71
N LEU A 89 18.15 24.55 0.73
CA LEU A 89 17.74 23.50 1.65
C LEU A 89 17.66 22.16 0.90
N SER A 90 17.90 21.06 1.60
CA SER A 90 17.82 19.70 1.05
C SER A 90 16.80 18.85 1.83
N ALA A 91 16.08 17.97 1.14
CA ALA A 91 15.12 17.05 1.74
C ALA A 91 15.03 15.72 0.98
N PHE A 92 14.35 14.74 1.57
CA PHE A 92 14.05 13.45 0.95
C PHE A 92 12.61 13.01 1.22
N SER A 93 12.09 12.10 0.39
CA SER A 93 10.77 11.51 0.59
C SER A 93 10.76 10.44 1.69
N GLY A 94 9.72 10.37 2.53
CA GLY A 94 9.62 9.37 3.61
C GLY A 94 10.80 9.41 4.60
N LYS A 95 11.28 8.24 5.04
CA LYS A 95 12.44 8.08 5.96
C LYS A 95 13.68 7.54 5.25
N LEU A 96 14.88 7.94 5.66
CA LEU A 96 16.17 7.52 5.08
C LEU A 96 16.99 6.74 6.12
N GLY A 97 17.51 5.56 5.78
CA GLY A 97 18.30 4.77 6.74
C GLY A 97 17.59 4.47 8.07
N GLY A 98 16.26 4.36 8.05
CA GLY A 98 15.45 4.16 9.25
C GLY A 98 15.12 5.41 10.08
N SER A 99 15.75 6.56 9.81
CA SER A 99 15.57 7.84 10.52
C SER A 99 14.95 8.93 9.64
N ASN A 100 14.32 9.92 10.29
CA ASN A 100 13.90 11.17 9.66
C ASN A 100 14.93 12.30 9.80
N HIS A 101 15.85 12.19 10.76
CA HIS A 101 16.83 13.23 11.08
C HIS A 101 18.20 12.86 10.58
N HIS A 102 18.77 13.76 9.78
CA HIS A 102 20.08 13.65 9.16
C HIS A 102 20.64 15.08 8.99
N PRO A 103 21.93 15.35 9.28
CA PRO A 103 22.46 16.72 9.36
C PRO A 103 22.26 17.58 8.10
N GLU A 104 22.29 16.99 6.91
CA GLU A 104 22.17 17.70 5.62
C GLU A 104 20.70 17.97 5.23
N PHE A 105 19.71 17.42 5.95
CA PHE A 105 18.31 17.41 5.50
C PHE A 105 17.36 18.07 6.49
N VAL A 106 16.43 18.87 5.97
CA VAL A 106 15.40 19.53 6.79
C VAL A 106 14.56 18.49 7.53
N PRO A 107 14.06 18.83 8.74
CA PRO A 107 13.24 17.92 9.54
C PRO A 107 11.94 17.55 8.82
N PRO A 108 11.29 16.43 9.23
CA PRO A 108 9.96 16.10 8.75
C PRO A 108 8.95 17.17 9.20
N VAL A 109 7.84 17.29 8.47
CA VAL A 109 6.73 18.19 8.85
C VAL A 109 6.16 17.81 10.22
N PHE A 110 6.04 16.51 10.47
CA PHE A 110 5.67 15.95 11.75
C PHE A 110 6.53 14.71 12.01
N ASP A 111 7.20 14.65 13.16
CA ASP A 111 8.05 13.51 13.49
C ASP A 111 7.29 12.41 14.24
N MET A 112 6.86 11.41 13.48
CA MET A 112 6.18 10.23 14.03
C MET A 112 7.12 9.24 14.75
N LEU A 113 8.44 9.37 14.57
CA LEU A 113 9.44 8.39 15.05
C LEU A 113 10.05 8.74 16.42
N VAL A 114 9.63 9.86 17.03
CA VAL A 114 10.07 10.23 18.38
C VAL A 114 9.73 9.13 19.39
N GLU A 115 10.64 8.85 20.32
CA GLU A 115 10.44 7.86 21.37
C GLU A 115 9.14 8.14 22.15
N ASN A 116 8.39 7.10 22.48
CA ASN A 116 7.08 7.17 23.14
C ASN A 116 5.95 7.88 22.35
N SER A 117 6.14 8.19 21.07
CA SER A 117 5.06 8.74 20.23
C SER A 117 3.83 7.82 20.23
N PHE A 118 2.64 8.42 20.08
CA PHE A 118 1.41 7.64 19.94
C PHE A 118 1.49 6.69 18.74
N PHE A 119 2.24 7.07 17.70
CA PHE A 119 2.41 6.29 16.48
C PHE A 119 3.14 4.98 16.76
N LEU A 120 4.29 5.03 17.45
CA LEU A 120 5.07 3.83 17.77
C LEU A 120 4.27 2.86 18.67
N LYS A 121 3.52 3.38 19.64
CA LYS A 121 2.66 2.55 20.51
C LYS A 121 1.53 1.87 19.73
N GLN A 122 0.87 2.59 18.83
CA GLN A 122 -0.24 2.04 18.06
C GLN A 122 0.21 1.10 16.95
N ILE A 123 1.35 1.36 16.30
CA ILE A 123 1.89 0.46 15.28
C ILE A 123 2.33 -0.88 15.88
N GLU A 124 2.82 -0.89 17.12
CA GLU A 124 3.15 -2.14 17.83
C GLU A 124 1.91 -3.02 18.03
N VAL A 125 0.77 -2.43 18.43
CA VAL A 125 -0.52 -3.13 18.54
C VAL A 125 -0.95 -3.72 17.20
N ILE A 126 -0.83 -2.95 16.12
CA ILE A 126 -1.15 -3.42 14.76
C ILE A 126 -0.23 -4.57 14.34
N ASN A 127 1.06 -4.47 14.64
CA ASN A 127 2.06 -5.50 14.35
C ASN A 127 1.80 -6.77 15.16
N ALA A 128 1.36 -6.67 16.41
CA ALA A 128 0.93 -7.81 17.21
C ALA A 128 -0.26 -8.55 16.56
N ILE A 129 -1.27 -7.82 16.08
CA ILE A 129 -2.40 -8.42 15.35
C ILE A 129 -1.93 -9.09 14.06
N ASN A 130 -1.00 -8.48 13.33
CA ASN A 130 -0.42 -9.09 12.13
C ASN A 130 0.32 -10.41 12.44
N ARG A 131 1.06 -10.47 13.56
CA ARG A 131 1.70 -11.71 14.00
C ARG A 131 0.68 -12.79 14.32
N GLN A 132 -0.37 -12.46 15.08
CA GLN A 132 -1.45 -13.41 15.40
C GLN A 132 -2.17 -13.94 14.14
N ILE A 133 -2.45 -13.07 13.17
CA ILE A 133 -3.03 -13.50 11.88
C ILE A 133 -2.10 -14.50 11.18
N LYS A 134 -0.80 -14.19 11.10
CA LYS A 134 0.19 -15.07 10.48
C LYS A 134 0.34 -16.39 11.22
N GLU A 135 0.30 -16.39 12.54
CA GLU A 135 0.37 -17.59 13.38
C GLU A 135 -0.83 -18.51 13.14
N ILE A 136 -2.05 -17.96 13.05
CA ILE A 136 -3.24 -18.76 12.72
C ILE A 136 -3.16 -19.27 11.28
N GLU A 137 -2.83 -18.40 10.32
CA GLU A 137 -2.74 -18.76 8.90
C GLU A 137 -1.64 -19.81 8.65
N ALA A 138 -0.53 -19.78 9.37
CA ALA A 138 0.54 -20.77 9.25
C ALA A 138 0.38 -21.99 10.17
N GLY A 139 -0.62 -22.00 11.06
CA GLY A 139 -0.79 -23.04 12.07
C GLY A 139 -1.20 -24.38 11.46
N ASP A 140 -0.51 -25.46 11.88
CA ASP A 140 -0.72 -26.81 11.36
C ASP A 140 -2.18 -27.26 11.44
N ASN A 141 -2.86 -27.00 12.56
CA ASN A 141 -4.25 -27.40 12.75
C ASN A 141 -5.19 -26.77 11.70
N TYR A 142 -4.98 -25.50 11.39
CA TYR A 142 -5.79 -24.79 10.40
C TYR A 142 -5.51 -25.30 8.98
N GLN A 143 -4.24 -25.50 8.65
CA GLN A 143 -3.83 -26.02 7.33
C GLN A 143 -4.29 -27.46 7.11
N VAL A 144 -4.14 -28.33 8.11
CA VAL A 144 -4.61 -29.72 8.06
C VAL A 144 -6.10 -29.76 7.84
N LEU A 145 -6.89 -29.00 8.61
CA LEU A 145 -8.35 -28.96 8.45
C LEU A 145 -8.77 -28.49 7.05
N LYS A 146 -8.09 -27.46 6.51
CA LYS A 146 -8.37 -26.94 5.16
C LYS A 146 -8.10 -27.98 4.09
N HIS A 147 -6.94 -28.62 4.12
CA HIS A 147 -6.61 -29.69 3.18
C HIS A 147 -7.53 -30.90 3.31
N ASP A 148 -7.90 -31.26 4.54
CA ASP A 148 -8.85 -32.33 4.81
C ASP A 148 -10.25 -32.04 4.25
N LEU A 149 -10.71 -30.79 4.37
CA LEU A 149 -11.98 -30.35 3.79
C LEU A 149 -11.92 -30.44 2.26
N GLU A 150 -10.89 -29.88 1.63
CA GLU A 150 -10.68 -29.93 0.17
C GLU A 150 -10.68 -31.38 -0.33
N ARG A 151 -9.94 -32.27 0.34
CA ARG A 151 -9.89 -33.70 0.02
C ARG A 151 -11.25 -34.37 0.18
N SER A 152 -11.96 -34.10 1.28
CA SER A 152 -13.28 -34.69 1.56
C SER A 152 -14.33 -34.22 0.55
N GLN A 153 -14.28 -32.96 0.12
CA GLN A 153 -15.16 -32.41 -0.92
C GLN A 153 -14.92 -33.08 -2.27
N ALA A 154 -13.65 -33.27 -2.65
CA ALA A 154 -13.29 -33.97 -3.88
C ALA A 154 -13.76 -35.44 -3.87
N LEU A 155 -13.53 -36.16 -2.76
CA LEU A 155 -13.98 -37.55 -2.59
C LEU A 155 -15.52 -37.66 -2.60
N SER A 156 -16.22 -36.75 -1.90
CA SER A 156 -17.68 -36.70 -1.89
C SER A 156 -18.25 -36.54 -3.29
N THR A 157 -17.68 -35.61 -4.06
CA THR A 157 -18.12 -35.37 -5.44
C THR A 157 -17.90 -36.59 -6.31
N LEU A 158 -16.73 -37.23 -6.22
CA LEU A 158 -16.42 -38.44 -6.97
C LEU A 158 -17.38 -39.59 -6.62
N GLU A 159 -17.54 -39.93 -5.33
CA GLU A 159 -18.42 -41.01 -4.89
C GLU A 159 -19.89 -40.79 -5.29
N ILE A 160 -20.38 -39.55 -5.16
CA ILE A 160 -21.77 -39.22 -5.53
C ILE A 160 -21.98 -39.34 -7.04
N VAL A 161 -21.01 -38.91 -7.84
CA VAL A 161 -21.06 -39.02 -9.32
C VAL A 161 -21.06 -40.48 -9.74
N ASP A 162 -20.14 -41.29 -9.22
CA ASP A 162 -20.04 -42.73 -9.51
C ASP A 162 -21.32 -43.45 -9.10
N PHE A 163 -21.87 -43.14 -7.92
CA PHE A 163 -23.10 -43.73 -7.44
C PHE A 163 -24.28 -43.37 -8.36
N LYS A 164 -24.40 -42.11 -8.80
CA LYS A 164 -25.43 -41.69 -9.76
C LYS A 164 -25.29 -42.39 -11.12
N GLN A 165 -24.06 -42.65 -11.58
CA GLN A 165 -23.83 -43.44 -12.79
C GLN A 165 -24.30 -44.89 -12.60
N GLN A 166 -24.01 -45.50 -11.45
CA GLN A 166 -24.51 -46.83 -11.12
C GLN A 166 -26.05 -46.88 -11.09
N LEU A 167 -26.71 -45.86 -10.54
CA LEU A 167 -28.17 -45.77 -10.56
C LEU A 167 -28.73 -45.70 -11.98
N LYS A 168 -28.06 -45.00 -12.90
CA LYS A 168 -28.44 -44.95 -14.32
C LYS A 168 -28.34 -46.34 -14.96
N ILE A 169 -27.27 -47.09 -14.68
CA ILE A 169 -27.09 -48.47 -15.14
C ILE A 169 -28.18 -49.38 -14.56
N ASN A 170 -28.43 -49.33 -13.25
CA ASN A 170 -29.45 -50.13 -12.58
C ASN A 170 -30.85 -49.86 -13.16
N LYS A 171 -31.18 -48.59 -13.42
CA LYS A 171 -32.43 -48.21 -14.09
C LYS A 171 -32.54 -48.80 -15.50
N GLY A 172 -31.46 -48.78 -16.27
CA GLY A 172 -31.37 -49.41 -17.59
C GLY A 172 -31.60 -50.92 -17.53
N ASN A 173 -30.93 -51.61 -16.61
CA ASN A 173 -31.08 -53.05 -16.40
C ASN A 173 -32.51 -53.42 -15.99
N ARG A 174 -33.14 -52.65 -15.10
CA ARG A 174 -34.56 -52.86 -14.75
C ARG A 174 -35.47 -52.69 -15.96
N LYS A 175 -35.25 -51.67 -16.79
CA LYS A 175 -36.02 -51.45 -18.03
C LYS A 175 -35.91 -52.65 -18.98
N LYS A 176 -34.68 -53.12 -19.23
CA LYS A 176 -34.42 -54.30 -20.07
C LYS A 176 -35.10 -55.56 -19.52
N ARG A 177 -35.00 -55.81 -18.21
CA ARG A 177 -35.66 -56.96 -17.56
C ARG A 177 -37.20 -56.90 -17.67
N ARG A 178 -37.80 -55.71 -17.65
CA ARG A 178 -39.24 -55.54 -17.90
C ARG A 178 -39.63 -55.91 -19.32
N GLU A 179 -38.86 -55.48 -20.30
CA GLU A 179 -39.09 -55.79 -21.72
C GLU A 179 -38.94 -57.29 -22.00
N GLU A 180 -37.92 -57.94 -21.43
CA GLU A 180 -37.62 -59.36 -21.64
C GLU A 180 -38.60 -60.30 -20.94
N GLN A 181 -39.02 -60.00 -19.71
CA GLN A 181 -39.86 -60.91 -18.91
C GLN A 181 -41.35 -60.57 -18.94
N GLY A 182 -41.73 -59.37 -19.40
CA GLY A 182 -43.13 -58.94 -19.49
C GLY A 182 -43.98 -59.73 -20.49
N ILE A 183 -43.34 -60.50 -21.39
CA ILE A 183 -44.00 -61.33 -22.43
C ILE A 183 -44.12 -62.80 -21.98
N VAL A 184 -43.32 -63.25 -21.02
CA VAL A 184 -43.11 -64.69 -20.72
C VAL A 184 -43.83 -65.13 -19.44
N LEU A 185 -44.10 -64.22 -18.51
CA LEU A 185 -44.64 -64.54 -17.17
C LEU A 185 -46.18 -64.59 -17.13
N SER A 186 -46.72 -65.45 -16.26
CA SER A 186 -48.13 -65.45 -15.89
C SER A 186 -48.53 -64.15 -15.16
N ASP A 187 -49.82 -63.86 -15.04
CA ASP A 187 -50.28 -62.62 -14.40
C ASP A 187 -49.85 -62.47 -12.93
N ASP A 188 -49.89 -63.57 -12.15
CA ASP A 188 -49.46 -63.58 -10.75
C ASP A 188 -47.92 -63.42 -10.62
N ASP A 189 -47.17 -64.10 -11.49
CA ASP A 189 -45.70 -64.00 -11.52
C ASP A 189 -45.23 -62.59 -11.96
N ARG A 190 -45.97 -61.97 -12.88
CA ARG A 190 -45.70 -60.60 -13.36
C ARG A 190 -45.90 -59.57 -12.26
N SER A 191 -46.94 -59.71 -11.44
CA SER A 191 -47.19 -58.82 -10.30
C SER A 191 -46.07 -58.90 -9.25
N ALA A 192 -45.66 -60.11 -8.89
CA ALA A 192 -44.54 -60.34 -7.98
C ALA A 192 -43.21 -59.80 -8.52
N PHE A 193 -42.97 -59.94 -9.83
CA PHE A 193 -41.80 -59.42 -10.52
C PHE A 193 -41.73 -57.88 -10.50
N GLU A 194 -42.82 -57.18 -10.83
CA GLU A 194 -42.85 -55.70 -10.78
C GLU A 194 -42.66 -55.17 -9.35
N ALA A 195 -43.26 -55.82 -8.36
CA ALA A 195 -43.03 -55.47 -6.95
C ALA A 195 -41.54 -55.58 -6.56
N ASN A 196 -40.83 -56.59 -7.09
CA ASN A 196 -39.39 -56.73 -6.88
C ASN A 196 -38.59 -55.58 -7.52
N LEU A 197 -38.93 -55.17 -8.75
CA LEU A 197 -38.27 -54.06 -9.44
C LEU A 197 -38.51 -52.72 -8.74
N ILE A 198 -39.71 -52.49 -8.20
CA ILE A 198 -40.03 -51.33 -7.37
C ILE A 198 -39.17 -51.35 -6.10
N LYS A 199 -39.08 -52.49 -5.41
CA LYS A 199 -38.22 -52.66 -4.23
C LYS A 199 -36.76 -52.35 -4.52
N GLN A 200 -36.22 -52.82 -5.65
CA GLN A 200 -34.87 -52.48 -6.10
C GLN A 200 -34.69 -50.97 -6.32
N SER A 201 -35.67 -50.30 -6.94
CA SER A 201 -35.60 -48.85 -7.17
C SER A 201 -35.68 -48.04 -5.87
N LEU A 202 -36.50 -48.48 -4.91
CA LEU A 202 -36.58 -47.85 -3.59
C LEU A 202 -35.28 -48.04 -2.80
N TYR A 203 -34.68 -49.24 -2.89
CA TYR A 203 -33.39 -49.55 -2.29
C TYR A 203 -32.26 -48.68 -2.85
N ASP A 204 -32.19 -48.55 -4.19
CA ASP A 204 -31.26 -47.65 -4.89
C ASP A 204 -31.38 -46.19 -4.39
N LYS A 205 -32.61 -45.68 -4.29
CA LYS A 205 -32.89 -44.32 -3.79
C LYS A 205 -32.47 -44.17 -2.33
N HIS A 206 -32.78 -45.15 -1.50
CA HIS A 206 -32.39 -45.15 -0.10
C HIS A 206 -30.86 -45.10 0.06
N ARG A 207 -30.12 -45.92 -0.69
CA ARG A 207 -28.66 -45.92 -0.64
C ARG A 207 -28.03 -44.59 -1.06
N LEU A 208 -28.58 -43.92 -2.07
CA LEU A 208 -28.12 -42.57 -2.44
C LEU A 208 -28.34 -41.58 -1.29
N ASN A 209 -29.51 -41.61 -0.65
CA ASN A 209 -29.78 -40.73 0.50
C ASN A 209 -28.82 -41.02 1.67
N VAL A 210 -28.53 -42.29 1.96
CA VAL A 210 -27.53 -42.66 2.98
C VAL A 210 -26.15 -42.10 2.65
N LEU A 211 -25.72 -42.18 1.37
CA LEU A 211 -24.45 -41.63 0.93
C LEU A 211 -24.40 -40.10 1.06
N LEU A 212 -25.46 -39.40 0.66
CA LEU A 212 -25.56 -37.95 0.79
C LEU A 212 -25.50 -37.51 2.25
N ASN A 213 -26.28 -38.15 3.13
CA ASN A 213 -26.31 -37.81 4.54
C ASN A 213 -24.95 -38.09 5.23
N LYS A 214 -24.26 -39.18 4.85
CA LYS A 214 -22.89 -39.46 5.33
C LYS A 214 -21.96 -38.30 5.00
N TRP A 215 -21.95 -37.85 3.74
CA TRP A 215 -21.06 -36.78 3.29
C TRP A 215 -21.45 -35.41 3.87
N GLU A 216 -22.74 -35.14 4.06
CA GLU A 216 -23.21 -33.95 4.76
C GLU A 216 -22.65 -33.87 6.18
N LEU A 217 -22.70 -34.97 6.94
CA LEU A 217 -22.14 -35.06 8.29
C LEU A 217 -20.62 -34.84 8.30
N VAL A 218 -19.88 -35.57 7.45
CA VAL A 218 -18.41 -35.48 7.38
C VAL A 218 -17.94 -34.09 6.98
N LEU A 219 -18.60 -33.48 5.99
CA LEU A 219 -18.25 -32.13 5.54
C LEU A 219 -18.65 -31.08 6.59
N GLY A 220 -19.82 -31.25 7.22
CA GLY A 220 -20.30 -30.36 8.28
C GLY A 220 -19.32 -30.25 9.45
N GLU A 221 -18.83 -31.38 9.96
CA GLU A 221 -17.83 -31.39 11.05
C GLU A 221 -16.55 -30.62 10.68
N LYS A 222 -16.04 -30.85 9.46
CA LYS A 222 -14.82 -30.19 8.97
C LYS A 222 -15.04 -28.68 8.74
N ILE A 223 -16.20 -28.30 8.20
CA ILE A 223 -16.57 -26.90 8.00
C ILE A 223 -16.65 -26.19 9.35
N THR A 224 -17.36 -26.75 10.34
CA THR A 224 -17.47 -26.16 11.68
C THR A 224 -16.10 -26.01 12.36
N GLY A 225 -15.20 -26.97 12.17
CA GLY A 225 -13.81 -26.87 12.65
C GLY A 225 -13.05 -25.68 12.05
N ILE A 226 -13.23 -25.41 10.75
CA ILE A 226 -12.61 -24.28 10.05
C ILE A 226 -13.26 -22.95 10.42
N GLU A 227 -14.60 -22.92 10.57
CA GLU A 227 -15.35 -21.71 10.91
C GLU A 227 -14.81 -21.02 12.17
N HIS A 228 -14.37 -21.80 13.17
CA HIS A 228 -13.76 -21.24 14.37
C HIS A 228 -12.51 -20.39 14.08
N PHE A 229 -11.65 -20.83 13.17
CA PHE A 229 -10.46 -20.07 12.76
C PHE A 229 -10.83 -18.89 11.86
N GLU A 230 -11.77 -19.09 10.94
CA GLU A 230 -12.20 -18.03 10.01
C GLU A 230 -12.87 -16.86 10.73
N VAL A 231 -13.67 -17.13 11.77
CA VAL A 231 -14.26 -16.10 12.62
C VAL A 231 -13.18 -15.31 13.36
N GLN A 232 -12.16 -15.98 13.90
CA GLN A 232 -11.03 -15.32 14.56
C GLN A 232 -10.23 -14.46 13.57
N LEU A 233 -9.88 -15.01 12.41
CA LEU A 233 -9.16 -14.29 11.36
C LEU A 233 -9.94 -13.06 10.88
N THR A 234 -11.25 -13.21 10.65
CA THR A 234 -12.12 -12.11 10.25
C THR A 234 -12.15 -11.01 11.31
N THR A 235 -12.26 -11.39 12.58
CA THR A 235 -12.25 -10.46 13.72
C THR A 235 -10.93 -9.70 13.82
N LEU A 236 -9.79 -10.40 13.73
CA LEU A 236 -8.46 -9.81 13.76
C LEU A 236 -8.23 -8.89 12.56
N LYS A 237 -8.57 -9.32 11.33
CA LYS A 237 -8.42 -8.52 10.10
C LYS A 237 -9.26 -7.25 10.15
N SER A 238 -10.50 -7.34 10.64
CA SER A 238 -11.39 -6.19 10.84
C SER A 238 -10.86 -5.24 11.92
N GLY A 239 -10.42 -5.77 13.06
CA GLY A 239 -9.81 -5.01 14.14
C GLY A 239 -8.55 -4.27 13.70
N ARG A 240 -7.66 -4.95 12.97
CA ARG A 240 -6.46 -4.37 12.35
C ARG A 240 -6.82 -3.22 11.41
N LYS A 241 -7.77 -3.44 10.49
CA LYS A 241 -8.19 -2.42 9.53
C LYS A 241 -8.70 -1.16 10.24
N ARG A 242 -9.53 -1.33 11.26
CA ARG A 242 -10.08 -0.23 12.05
C ARG A 242 -8.99 0.56 12.79
N LYS A 243 -8.07 -0.14 13.47
CA LYS A 243 -6.95 0.49 14.19
C LYS A 243 -6.00 1.22 13.23
N SER A 244 -5.69 0.61 12.08
CA SER A 244 -4.85 1.23 11.04
C SER A 244 -5.51 2.49 10.46
N ALA A 245 -6.82 2.47 10.22
CA ALA A 245 -7.55 3.63 9.73
C ALA A 245 -7.58 4.76 10.77
N ALA A 246 -7.87 4.44 12.04
CA ALA A 246 -7.86 5.41 13.13
C ALA A 246 -6.47 6.05 13.31
N LEU A 247 -5.40 5.25 13.25
CA LEU A 247 -4.03 5.75 13.33
C LEU A 247 -3.69 6.69 12.17
N GLN A 248 -4.11 6.36 10.94
CA GLN A 248 -3.92 7.24 9.77
C GLN A 248 -4.66 8.56 9.93
N THR A 249 -5.93 8.53 10.36
CA THR A 249 -6.70 9.75 10.64
C THR A 249 -6.00 10.62 11.69
N GLN A 250 -5.53 10.01 12.78
CA GLN A 250 -4.79 10.73 13.81
C GLN A 250 -3.50 11.36 13.27
N LEU A 251 -2.76 10.67 12.39
CA LEU A 251 -1.61 11.27 11.72
C LEU A 251 -2.01 12.48 10.89
N PHE A 252 -3.06 12.40 10.08
CA PHE A 252 -3.48 13.49 9.20
C PHE A 252 -3.86 14.78 9.94
N GLU A 253 -4.30 14.66 11.20
CA GLU A 253 -4.57 15.82 12.06
C GLU A 253 -3.30 16.55 12.53
N HIS A 254 -2.16 15.85 12.62
CA HIS A 254 -0.90 16.41 13.14
C HIS A 254 0.02 16.98 12.05
N TYR A 255 -0.16 16.59 10.79
CA TYR A 255 0.60 17.16 9.68
C TYR A 255 0.01 18.52 9.29
N GLU A 256 0.59 19.60 9.82
CA GLU A 256 0.23 20.99 9.52
C GLU A 256 1.19 21.61 8.51
N PHE A 257 0.63 22.26 7.48
CA PHE A 257 1.40 22.97 6.45
C PHE A 257 1.11 24.45 6.48
N LEU A 258 2.18 25.24 6.40
CA LEU A 258 2.15 26.70 6.28
C LEU A 258 2.10 27.13 4.82
N ASN A 259 1.46 28.28 4.59
CA ASN A 259 1.68 29.08 3.39
C ASN A 259 2.64 30.26 3.71
N LYS A 260 2.94 31.10 2.71
CA LYS A 260 3.79 32.30 2.88
C LYS A 260 3.27 33.33 3.89
N TYR A 261 1.98 33.31 4.21
CA TYR A 261 1.34 34.24 5.16
C TYR A 261 1.39 33.71 6.60
N GLY A 262 1.82 32.45 6.79
CA GLY A 262 1.81 31.78 8.08
C GLY A 262 0.50 31.05 8.39
N ASP A 263 -0.45 30.97 7.44
CA ASP A 263 -1.71 30.25 7.65
C ASP A 263 -1.46 28.74 7.64
N LYS A 264 -2.03 28.06 8.63
CA LYS A 264 -1.90 26.62 8.82
C LYS A 264 -3.12 25.88 8.28
N LYS A 265 -2.88 24.78 7.55
CA LYS A 265 -3.91 23.75 7.30
C LYS A 265 -3.31 22.36 7.51
N ASN A 266 -4.08 21.47 8.13
CA ASN A 266 -3.67 20.07 8.25
C ASN A 266 -4.08 19.24 7.02
N LEU A 267 -3.56 18.03 6.90
CA LEU A 267 -3.89 17.14 5.77
C LEU A 267 -5.39 16.89 5.67
N GLN A 268 -6.09 16.69 6.79
CA GLN A 268 -7.52 16.42 6.77
C GLN A 268 -8.28 17.58 6.11
N SER A 269 -8.02 18.82 6.51
CA SER A 269 -8.62 20.02 5.92
C SER A 269 -8.24 20.21 4.45
N ILE A 270 -6.97 19.98 4.09
CA ILE A 270 -6.48 20.14 2.71
C ILE A 270 -7.18 19.16 1.74
N PHE A 271 -7.38 17.92 2.17
CA PHE A 271 -7.92 16.88 1.29
C PHE A 271 -9.45 16.78 1.29
N ASN A 272 -10.15 17.43 2.22
CA ASN A 272 -11.61 17.49 2.20
C ASN A 272 -12.16 18.10 0.89
N ASP A 273 -11.40 19.00 0.26
CA ASP A 273 -11.77 19.64 -1.01
C ASP A 273 -11.40 18.80 -2.26
N THR A 274 -10.79 17.63 -2.07
CA THR A 274 -10.43 16.72 -3.16
C THR A 274 -11.55 15.72 -3.44
N THR A 275 -11.57 15.12 -4.63
CA THR A 275 -12.59 14.13 -5.02
C THR A 275 -12.68 12.95 -4.06
N GLU A 276 -11.54 12.50 -3.50
CA GLU A 276 -11.49 11.39 -2.55
C GLU A 276 -11.88 11.81 -1.12
N GLY A 277 -11.87 13.11 -0.81
CA GLY A 277 -12.19 13.67 0.51
C GLY A 277 -11.27 13.21 1.65
N LYS A 278 -10.19 12.48 1.34
CA LYS A 278 -9.25 11.90 2.33
C LYS A 278 -7.82 11.88 1.80
N PRO A 279 -6.82 12.17 2.64
CA PRO A 279 -5.42 12.06 2.25
C PRO A 279 -5.01 10.60 1.96
N PRO A 280 -4.19 10.36 0.93
CA PRO A 280 -3.55 9.07 0.73
C PRO A 280 -2.47 8.81 1.80
N ALA A 281 -2.13 7.54 2.01
CA ALA A 281 -1.05 7.17 2.93
C ALA A 281 0.28 7.84 2.53
N ALA A 282 1.02 8.31 3.54
CA ALA A 282 2.26 9.08 3.40
C ALA A 282 2.11 10.40 2.62
N ALA A 283 0.90 10.98 2.55
CA ALA A 283 0.77 12.40 2.22
C ALA A 283 1.55 13.24 3.23
N GLY A 284 2.21 14.30 2.76
CA GLY A 284 3.06 15.15 3.60
C GLY A 284 4.52 14.69 3.75
N GLU A 285 4.86 13.50 3.27
CA GLU A 285 6.22 12.96 3.40
C GLU A 285 7.15 13.26 2.22
N CYS A 286 6.67 13.95 1.18
CA CYS A 286 7.49 14.30 0.00
C CYS A 286 8.52 15.39 0.31
N ALA A 287 9.57 15.49 -0.50
CA ALA A 287 10.67 16.43 -0.27
C ALA A 287 10.20 17.89 -0.39
N THR A 288 9.48 18.24 -1.47
CA THR A 288 9.01 19.63 -1.68
C THR A 288 8.18 20.20 -0.52
N PRO A 289 7.13 19.52 0.01
CA PRO A 289 6.41 20.02 1.18
C PRO A 289 7.28 20.22 2.43
N LYS A 290 8.24 19.32 2.70
CA LYS A 290 9.18 19.48 3.84
C LYS A 290 10.05 20.72 3.68
N LEU A 291 10.58 20.94 2.47
CA LEU A 291 11.40 22.12 2.16
C LEU A 291 10.64 23.43 2.35
N LEU A 292 9.44 23.52 1.78
CA LEU A 292 8.60 24.73 1.90
C LEU A 292 8.16 24.96 3.34
N GLN A 293 7.81 23.90 4.07
CA GLN A 293 7.43 24.00 5.47
C GLN A 293 8.59 24.59 6.29
N HIS A 294 9.80 24.06 6.09
CA HIS A 294 10.99 24.57 6.78
C HIS A 294 11.31 26.02 6.39
N ALA A 295 11.18 26.38 5.11
CA ALA A 295 11.37 27.76 4.66
C ALA A 295 10.38 28.72 5.34
N PHE A 296 9.09 28.40 5.35
CA PHE A 296 8.07 29.27 5.96
C PHE A 296 8.20 29.36 7.48
N LEU A 297 8.56 28.27 8.17
CA LEU A 297 8.81 28.30 9.62
C LEU A 297 9.96 29.24 10.00
N ASN A 298 10.98 29.34 9.16
CA ASN A 298 12.16 30.16 9.41
C ASN A 298 12.07 31.57 8.78
N GLY A 299 11.02 31.85 8.02
CA GLY A 299 10.83 33.11 7.30
C GLY A 299 11.78 33.29 6.12
N TYR A 300 12.20 32.20 5.50
CA TYR A 300 12.99 32.21 4.26
C TYR A 300 12.08 32.41 3.06
N GLU A 301 12.55 33.15 2.05
CA GLU A 301 11.83 33.36 0.79
C GLU A 301 12.17 32.22 -0.19
N PRO A 302 11.20 31.36 -0.57
CA PRO A 302 11.44 30.32 -1.57
C PRO A 302 11.61 30.91 -2.97
N ILE A 303 12.67 30.54 -3.67
CA ILE A 303 13.05 31.09 -4.98
C ILE A 303 12.79 30.08 -6.11
N ALA A 304 13.34 28.87 -6.00
CA ALA A 304 13.18 27.83 -7.00
C ALA A 304 13.38 26.46 -6.38
N MET A 305 12.75 25.43 -6.93
CA MET A 305 12.88 24.06 -6.41
C MET A 305 13.19 23.06 -7.52
N ALA A 306 13.74 21.91 -7.13
CA ALA A 306 13.88 20.76 -8.01
C ALA A 306 13.86 19.46 -7.19
N GLU A 307 13.20 18.43 -7.73
CA GLU A 307 13.23 17.07 -7.18
C GLU A 307 13.90 16.12 -8.17
N PHE A 308 14.75 15.21 -7.68
CA PHE A 308 15.43 14.20 -8.49
C PHE A 308 15.44 12.83 -7.83
N TRP A 309 15.52 11.79 -8.65
CA TRP A 309 15.59 10.41 -8.18
C TRP A 309 17.03 9.94 -7.96
N TRP A 310 17.29 9.24 -6.87
CA TRP A 310 18.59 8.67 -6.52
C TRP A 310 18.48 7.15 -6.30
N GLY A 311 19.33 6.35 -6.95
CA GLY A 311 19.28 4.90 -6.86
C GLY A 311 18.44 4.20 -7.94
N ILE A 312 18.21 2.90 -7.73
CA ILE A 312 17.45 2.05 -8.65
C ILE A 312 15.98 2.42 -8.69
N SER A 313 15.32 2.07 -9.79
CA SER A 313 13.88 2.22 -9.95
C SER A 313 13.13 1.30 -8.98
N PRO A 314 12.02 1.76 -8.36
CA PRO A 314 11.14 0.85 -7.63
C PRO A 314 10.44 -0.09 -8.62
N GLY A 315 9.93 -1.23 -8.15
CA GLY A 315 9.24 -2.20 -9.02
C GLY A 315 7.91 -1.69 -9.61
N SER A 316 7.34 -0.62 -9.06
CA SER A 316 6.01 -0.10 -9.43
C SER A 316 6.02 1.01 -10.49
N GLU A 317 7.17 1.65 -10.74
CA GLU A 317 7.28 2.79 -11.67
C GLU A 317 8.70 2.88 -12.23
N VAL A 318 8.85 3.56 -13.37
CA VAL A 318 10.16 3.77 -14.01
C VAL A 318 10.77 5.09 -13.53
N ARG A 319 11.86 5.00 -12.78
CA ARG A 319 12.67 6.11 -12.29
C ARG A 319 14.11 5.94 -12.75
N LYS A 320 14.70 7.03 -13.24
CA LYS A 320 16.07 7.08 -13.69
C LYS A 320 16.92 7.81 -12.66
N HIS A 321 18.04 7.21 -12.28
CA HIS A 321 19.01 7.83 -11.39
C HIS A 321 19.47 9.21 -11.92
N LYS A 322 19.53 10.20 -11.02
CA LYS A 322 19.84 11.64 -11.26
C LYS A 322 18.82 12.41 -12.10
N GLN A 323 17.74 11.76 -12.55
CA GLN A 323 16.72 12.42 -13.36
C GLN A 323 15.81 13.30 -12.48
N PHE A 324 15.48 14.49 -12.97
CA PHE A 324 14.54 15.40 -12.33
C PHE A 324 13.08 15.02 -12.64
N TYR A 325 12.22 15.20 -11.65
CA TYR A 325 10.80 14.87 -11.72
C TYR A 325 9.93 15.98 -11.10
N PRO A 326 8.70 16.17 -11.61
CA PRO A 326 7.76 17.09 -11.00
C PRO A 326 7.22 16.56 -9.66
N ALA A 327 6.65 17.46 -8.87
CA ALA A 327 5.94 17.11 -7.65
C ALA A 327 4.75 16.21 -7.98
N CYS A 328 4.45 15.30 -7.06
CA CYS A 328 3.44 14.27 -7.25
C CYS A 328 2.00 14.83 -7.31
N THR A 329 1.21 14.44 -8.32
CA THR A 329 -0.16 14.96 -8.49
C THR A 329 -1.10 14.51 -7.37
N GLU A 330 -1.03 13.25 -6.93
CA GLU A 330 -2.00 12.70 -5.98
C GLU A 330 -1.82 13.24 -4.56
N LYS A 331 -0.57 13.30 -4.07
CA LYS A 331 -0.28 13.68 -2.67
C LYS A 331 0.14 15.13 -2.55
N CYS A 332 0.95 15.63 -3.47
CA CYS A 332 1.61 16.91 -3.35
C CYS A 332 0.71 18.04 -3.87
N LYS A 333 -0.10 17.81 -4.91
CA LYS A 333 -0.92 18.87 -5.52
C LYS A 333 -1.89 19.57 -4.55
N PRO A 334 -2.69 18.86 -3.74
CA PRO A 334 -3.57 19.51 -2.78
C PRO A 334 -2.79 20.29 -1.71
N ILE A 335 -1.67 19.72 -1.23
CA ILE A 335 -0.81 20.35 -0.21
C ILE A 335 -0.19 21.63 -0.76
N LEU A 336 0.45 21.56 -1.93
CA LEU A 336 1.12 22.70 -2.55
C LEU A 336 0.13 23.78 -3.01
N LYS A 337 -1.12 23.43 -3.33
CA LYS A 337 -2.17 24.43 -3.57
C LYS A 337 -2.35 25.36 -2.37
N HIS A 338 -2.30 24.83 -1.14
CA HIS A 338 -2.33 25.64 0.08
C HIS A 338 -0.99 26.35 0.31
N MET A 339 0.13 25.61 0.30
CA MET A 339 1.44 26.17 0.65
C MET A 339 1.90 27.31 -0.26
N LEU A 340 1.54 27.26 -1.54
CA LEU A 340 1.92 28.26 -2.56
C LEU A 340 0.87 29.38 -2.70
N GLU A 341 -0.15 29.42 -1.86
CA GLU A 341 -1.17 30.48 -1.88
C GLU A 341 -0.52 31.86 -1.73
N GLY A 342 -0.83 32.77 -2.66
CA GLY A 342 -0.27 34.13 -2.69
C GLY A 342 1.17 34.25 -3.20
N MET A 343 1.80 33.16 -3.65
CA MET A 343 3.08 33.19 -4.35
C MET A 343 2.86 33.46 -5.85
N THR A 344 3.76 34.24 -6.46
CA THR A 344 3.80 34.38 -7.91
C THR A 344 4.54 33.18 -8.48
N LEU A 345 3.84 32.38 -9.28
CA LEU A 345 4.39 31.16 -9.88
C LEU A 345 4.72 31.36 -11.36
N ASP A 346 5.68 30.59 -11.86
CA ASP A 346 5.81 30.38 -13.30
C ASP A 346 4.49 29.89 -13.89
N GLU A 347 4.27 30.23 -15.16
CA GLU A 347 3.08 29.78 -15.88
C GLU A 347 3.18 28.29 -16.18
N ASP A 348 2.05 27.57 -16.08
CA ASP A 348 1.99 26.17 -16.47
C ASP A 348 2.37 26.06 -17.96
N PRO A 349 3.45 25.34 -18.31
CA PRO A 349 3.89 25.19 -19.70
C PRO A 349 2.81 24.57 -20.60
N LEU A 350 1.84 23.85 -20.04
CA LEU A 350 0.73 23.25 -20.79
C LEU A 350 -0.38 24.25 -21.13
N VAL A 351 -0.50 25.36 -20.40
CA VAL A 351 -1.49 26.42 -20.67
C VAL A 351 -1.02 27.35 -21.78
N LYS A 352 0.29 27.47 -22.01
CA LYS A 352 0.85 28.25 -23.14
C LYS A 352 0.64 27.63 -24.52
N ASN A 353 0.27 26.34 -24.56
CA ASN A 353 0.13 25.58 -25.81
C ASN A 353 -1.33 25.28 -26.20
N GLN A 354 -2.30 25.99 -25.60
CA GLN A 354 -3.70 26.05 -26.03
C GLN A 354 -4.01 27.45 -26.57
#